data_AF-A0A410DT73-F1
#
_entry.id   AF-A0A410DT73-F1
#
_cell.length_a   1.000
_cell.length_b   1.000
_cell.length_c   1.000
_cell.angle_alpha   90.00
_cell.angle_beta   90.00
_cell.angle_gamma   90.00
#
_symmetry.space_group_name_H-M   'P 1'
#
loop_
_entity.id
_entity.type
_entity.pdbx_description
1 polymer ?
#
loop_
_entity_poly.entity_id
_entity_poly.type
_entity_poly.pdbx_seq_one_letter_code
_entity_poly.pdbx_strand_id
1 'polypeptide(L)'
;MKKFDLRIIFMGALIIVLCGVIAFLTLDRKPVNNKDTDTNKSTEASKETSTNATAISSDGKIKSANFNNYKVYFNGKEIALNKPLVSIRSEKDSEPQLYMPFDEILKYMHFNIKVVEKNNAVYLTMGQKDQLDASEDLSKLSGNEADLTAADIIQKTGNWSYIEKYLKYMTNDGIKKVVDIYNSKHDNAAEHKNAADYMKK
;
A
#
# COMPACT_ATOMS: atom_id res chain seq x y z
N MET A 1 -20.95 -21.23 52.89
CA MET A 1 -21.10 -20.33 51.71
C MET A 1 -19.78 -19.57 51.59
N LYS A 2 -18.97 -19.62 50.52
CA LYS A 2 -19.19 -19.72 49.08
C LYS A 2 -18.31 -20.81 48.45
N LYS A 3 -18.83 -21.44 47.40
CA LYS A 3 -18.12 -22.37 46.51
C LYS A 3 -17.26 -21.56 45.54
N PHE A 4 -16.00 -21.93 45.36
CA PHE A 4 -15.20 -21.53 44.20
C PHE A 4 -15.26 -22.69 43.21
N ASP A 5 -15.91 -22.46 42.07
CA ASP A 5 -16.01 -23.43 40.99
C ASP A 5 -14.79 -23.32 40.06
N LEU A 6 -14.24 -24.48 39.77
CA LEU A 6 -12.97 -24.77 39.10
C LEU A 6 -13.25 -25.12 37.64
N ARG A 7 -13.01 -24.22 36.67
CA ARG A 7 -12.90 -24.56 35.23
C ARG A 7 -11.98 -23.60 34.48
N ILE A 8 -10.68 -23.68 34.75
CA ILE A 8 -9.64 -23.31 33.79
C ILE A 8 -8.66 -24.49 33.79
N ILE A 9 -8.13 -24.82 32.61
CA ILE A 9 -7.16 -25.89 32.29
C ILE A 9 -7.84 -27.20 31.86
N PHE A 10 -8.02 -27.38 30.55
CA PHE A 10 -7.73 -28.63 29.82
C PHE A 10 -7.95 -28.40 28.32
N MET A 11 -6.85 -28.39 27.54
CA MET A 11 -6.65 -29.19 26.32
C MET A 11 -5.54 -28.60 25.47
N GLY A 12 -4.32 -29.07 25.73
CA GLY A 12 -3.29 -29.14 24.72
C GLY A 12 -3.41 -30.45 23.93
N ALA A 13 -2.88 -30.38 22.70
CA ALA A 13 -2.32 -31.47 21.89
C ALA A 13 -3.24 -32.61 21.39
N LEU A 14 -3.67 -32.50 20.14
CA LEU A 14 -3.80 -33.58 19.14
C LEU A 14 -4.25 -32.90 17.81
N ILE A 15 -3.55 -32.89 16.68
CA ILE A 15 -3.40 -34.00 15.73
C ILE A 15 -2.51 -33.54 14.55
N ILE A 16 -1.41 -34.27 14.35
CA ILE A 16 -0.92 -34.90 13.09
C ILE A 16 -0.37 -34.03 11.94
N VAL A 17 0.97 -34.13 11.84
CA VAL A 17 1.81 -34.14 10.63
C VAL A 17 1.13 -34.78 9.42
N LEU A 18 0.99 -34.03 8.33
CA LEU A 18 0.91 -34.60 6.98
C LEU A 18 2.02 -34.01 6.11
N CYS A 19 3.23 -34.56 6.29
CA CYS A 19 4.27 -34.52 5.28
C CYS A 19 3.86 -35.47 4.14
N GLY A 20 3.24 -34.92 3.11
CA GLY A 20 3.05 -35.58 1.82
C GLY A 20 4.18 -35.19 0.88
N VAL A 21 5.11 -36.13 0.70
CA VAL A 21 6.18 -36.18 -0.29
C VAL A 21 5.66 -35.76 -1.69
N ILE A 22 6.24 -34.70 -2.27
CA ILE A 22 6.32 -34.59 -3.74
C ILE A 22 7.80 -34.70 -4.10
N ALA A 23 8.20 -35.93 -4.43
CA ALA A 23 9.43 -36.22 -5.11
C ALA A 23 9.36 -35.68 -6.56
N PHE A 24 10.45 -35.04 -6.96
CA PHE A 24 10.95 -34.81 -8.30
C PHE A 24 10.12 -35.33 -9.48
N LEU A 25 9.64 -34.40 -10.31
CA LEU A 25 9.70 -34.54 -11.76
C LEU A 25 10.54 -33.40 -12.30
N THR A 26 11.84 -33.67 -12.48
CA THR A 26 12.69 -32.98 -13.43
C THR A 26 12.14 -33.23 -14.83
N LEU A 27 11.32 -32.30 -15.34
CA LEU A 27 11.03 -32.25 -16.75
C LEU A 27 12.14 -31.45 -17.42
N ASP A 28 13.08 -32.18 -18.01
CA ASP A 28 14.09 -31.65 -18.94
C ASP A 28 13.38 -30.90 -20.07
N ARG A 29 13.28 -29.57 -19.94
CA ARG A 29 13.08 -28.71 -21.09
C ARG A 29 14.44 -28.38 -21.68
N LYS A 30 14.84 -29.20 -22.66
CA LYS A 30 15.85 -28.83 -23.66
C LYS A 30 15.59 -27.40 -24.13
N PRO A 31 16.61 -26.52 -24.17
CA PRO A 31 16.49 -25.28 -24.91
C PRO A 31 16.35 -25.61 -26.39
N VAL A 32 15.30 -25.08 -27.02
CA VAL A 32 15.14 -25.12 -28.47
C VAL A 32 16.25 -24.26 -29.07
N ASN A 33 17.13 -24.93 -29.79
CA ASN A 33 18.11 -24.35 -30.69
C ASN A 33 17.36 -23.61 -31.79
N ASN A 34 17.50 -22.28 -31.86
CA ASN A 34 17.42 -21.56 -33.13
C ASN A 34 18.81 -21.03 -33.43
N LYS A 35 19.48 -21.76 -34.31
CA LYS A 35 20.66 -21.35 -35.04
C LYS A 35 20.16 -20.78 -36.35
N ASP A 36 20.55 -19.54 -36.65
CA ASP A 36 20.84 -18.96 -37.98
C ASP A 36 21.16 -17.48 -37.74
N THR A 37 22.44 -17.16 -37.55
CA THR A 37 23.44 -16.68 -38.53
C THR A 37 23.51 -15.16 -38.59
N ASP A 38 24.62 -14.67 -38.05
CA ASP A 38 25.47 -13.56 -38.51
C ASP A 38 24.83 -12.24 -38.98
N THR A 39 25.25 -11.12 -38.39
CA THR A 39 26.41 -10.35 -38.91
C THR A 39 26.70 -9.17 -37.98
N ASN A 40 27.96 -9.05 -37.55
CA ASN A 40 28.51 -7.88 -36.88
C ASN A 40 28.39 -6.62 -37.74
N LYS A 41 27.90 -5.51 -37.15
CA LYS A 41 28.41 -4.18 -37.49
C LYS A 41 28.31 -3.24 -36.28
N SER A 42 29.47 -2.97 -35.69
CA SER A 42 29.74 -1.80 -34.87
C SER A 42 29.45 -0.53 -35.66
N THR A 43 28.65 0.39 -35.11
CA THR A 43 28.80 1.84 -35.33
C THR A 43 28.21 2.59 -34.13
N GLU A 44 28.86 3.71 -33.82
CA GLU A 44 28.92 4.45 -32.56
C GLU A 44 27.66 5.22 -32.13
N ALA A 45 27.65 5.47 -30.82
CA ALA A 45 27.24 6.70 -30.13
C ALA A 45 25.82 7.26 -30.34
N SER A 46 24.99 7.08 -29.31
CA SER A 46 24.17 8.18 -28.80
C SER A 46 24.21 8.19 -27.27
N LYS A 47 24.88 9.22 -26.76
CA LYS A 47 25.04 9.57 -25.36
C LYS A 47 23.72 10.15 -24.86
N GLU A 48 22.91 9.34 -24.18
CA GLU A 48 21.86 9.85 -23.29
C GLU A 48 22.15 9.37 -21.88
N THR A 49 22.82 10.25 -21.14
CA THR A 49 23.01 10.13 -19.70
C THR A 49 21.66 10.32 -19.01
N SER A 50 20.93 9.23 -18.81
CA SER A 50 19.90 9.15 -17.76
C SER A 50 20.58 8.66 -16.49
N THR A 51 21.28 9.56 -15.81
CA THR A 51 21.63 9.37 -14.40
C THR A 51 20.42 9.73 -13.57
N ASN A 52 19.73 8.71 -13.06
CA ASN A 52 19.12 8.69 -11.73
C ASN A 52 18.59 7.28 -11.43
N ALA A 53 19.51 6.33 -11.33
CA ALA A 53 19.27 5.07 -10.64
C ALA A 53 19.93 5.18 -9.26
N THR A 54 19.15 5.47 -8.23
CA THR A 54 19.60 5.34 -6.84
C THR A 54 19.69 3.85 -6.53
N ALA A 55 20.82 3.25 -6.87
CA ALA A 55 21.18 1.91 -6.44
C ALA A 55 21.45 1.95 -4.94
N ILE A 56 20.49 1.47 -4.14
CA ILE A 56 20.79 1.08 -2.76
C ILE A 56 21.07 -0.42 -2.82
N SER A 57 22.33 -0.76 -3.02
CA SER A 57 22.86 -1.97 -2.40
C SER A 57 23.86 -1.50 -1.37
N SER A 58 23.49 -1.70 -0.11
CA SER A 58 24.46 -1.75 0.98
C SER A 58 25.44 -2.88 0.63
N ASP A 59 26.63 -2.47 0.19
CA ASP A 59 27.85 -3.26 -0.01
C ASP A 59 27.96 -4.22 -1.22
N GLY A 60 26.98 -4.33 -2.13
CA GLY A 60 27.05 -5.25 -3.27
C GLY A 60 26.80 -4.60 -4.62
N LYS A 61 27.40 -5.11 -5.71
CA LYS A 61 26.90 -4.77 -7.04
C LYS A 61 25.53 -5.43 -7.23
N ILE A 62 24.66 -4.81 -8.02
CA ILE A 62 23.38 -5.41 -8.39
C ILE A 62 23.66 -6.60 -9.30
N LYS A 63 23.22 -7.80 -8.90
CA LYS A 63 23.33 -9.02 -9.70
C LYS A 63 22.18 -9.14 -10.70
N SER A 64 20.96 -8.80 -10.28
CA SER A 64 19.77 -8.85 -11.13
C SER A 64 18.67 -7.91 -10.62
N ALA A 65 17.86 -7.39 -11.54
CA ALA A 65 16.63 -6.66 -11.25
C ALA A 65 15.49 -7.18 -12.13
N ASN A 66 14.34 -7.49 -11.52
CA ASN A 66 13.18 -8.04 -12.22
C ASN A 66 11.93 -7.22 -11.89
N PHE A 67 11.10 -6.95 -12.91
CA PHE A 67 9.77 -6.38 -12.71
C PHE A 67 8.79 -7.48 -12.28
N ASN A 68 7.89 -7.15 -11.35
CA ASN A 68 6.88 -8.05 -10.83
C ASN A 68 5.50 -7.39 -10.83
N ASN A 69 4.48 -8.22 -11.02
CA ASN A 69 3.06 -7.82 -11.04
C ASN A 69 2.36 -8.16 -9.72
N TYR A 70 3.09 -8.09 -8.60
CA TYR A 70 2.47 -8.28 -7.29
C TYR A 70 1.42 -7.19 -7.04
N LYS A 71 0.31 -7.60 -6.42
CA LYS A 71 -0.75 -6.70 -6.00
C LYS A 71 -0.43 -6.13 -4.63
N VAL A 72 -0.69 -4.83 -4.45
CA VAL A 72 -0.52 -4.15 -3.18
C VAL A 72 -1.88 -3.86 -2.59
N TYR A 73 -2.06 -4.17 -1.31
CA TYR A 73 -3.30 -3.92 -0.58
C TYR A 73 -3.04 -3.00 0.61
N PHE A 74 -3.88 -1.99 0.77
CA PHE A 74 -3.89 -1.12 1.94
C PHE A 74 -5.26 -1.19 2.62
N ASN A 75 -5.28 -1.65 3.87
CA ASN A 75 -6.52 -1.90 4.62
C ASN A 75 -7.53 -2.76 3.83
N GLY A 76 -7.04 -3.84 3.21
CA GLY A 76 -7.86 -4.77 2.42
C GLY A 76 -8.28 -4.28 1.03
N LYS A 77 -7.97 -3.03 0.66
CA LYS A 77 -8.28 -2.46 -0.67
C LYS A 77 -7.04 -2.52 -1.56
N GLU A 78 -7.19 -3.08 -2.77
CA GLU A 78 -6.12 -3.12 -3.77
C GLU A 78 -5.78 -1.68 -4.21
N ILE A 79 -4.49 -1.33 -4.21
CA ILE A 79 -3.97 -0.11 -4.79
C ILE A 79 -3.60 -0.40 -6.23
N ALA A 80 -4.30 0.23 -7.17
CA ALA A 80 -3.93 0.17 -8.58
C ALA A 80 -2.62 0.95 -8.80
N LEU A 81 -1.56 0.24 -9.19
CA LEU A 81 -0.26 0.82 -9.50
C LEU A 81 -0.08 0.92 -11.02
N ASN A 82 0.48 2.04 -11.47
CA ASN A 82 0.88 2.26 -12.86
C ASN A 82 2.28 1.72 -13.13
N LYS A 83 3.16 1.74 -12.12
CA LYS A 83 4.50 1.15 -12.19
C LYS A 83 4.52 -0.23 -11.52
N PRO A 84 5.22 -1.21 -12.12
CA PRO A 84 5.39 -2.52 -11.49
C PRO A 84 6.31 -2.43 -10.26
N LEU A 85 6.26 -3.44 -9.41
CA LEU A 85 7.23 -3.60 -8.33
C LEU A 85 8.55 -4.12 -8.90
N VAL A 86 9.66 -3.81 -8.24
CA VAL A 86 11.00 -4.24 -8.68
C VAL A 86 11.61 -5.12 -7.61
N SER A 87 12.04 -6.33 -7.98
CA SER A 87 12.87 -7.17 -7.13
C SER A 87 14.33 -6.96 -7.50
N ILE A 88 15.16 -6.57 -6.54
CA ILE A 88 16.61 -6.38 -6.73
C ILE A 88 17.34 -7.43 -5.90
N ARG A 89 18.27 -8.15 -6.53
CA ARG A 89 19.20 -9.05 -5.85
C ARG A 89 20.61 -8.50 -5.97
N SER A 90 21.29 -8.28 -4.85
CA SER A 90 22.72 -7.96 -4.85
C SER A 90 23.57 -9.22 -5.02
N GLU A 91 24.85 -9.06 -5.33
CA GLU A 91 25.80 -10.18 -5.38
C GLU A 91 25.98 -10.88 -4.03
N LYS A 92 25.79 -10.15 -2.92
CA LYS A 92 25.99 -10.66 -1.56
C LYS A 92 24.72 -11.28 -0.98
N ASP A 93 23.55 -10.90 -1.50
CA ASP A 93 22.28 -11.38 -0.98
C ASP A 93 21.91 -12.75 -1.56
N SER A 94 21.49 -13.66 -0.67
CA SER A 94 20.92 -14.94 -1.05
C SER A 94 19.55 -14.77 -1.72
N GLU A 95 18.77 -13.78 -1.29
CA GLU A 95 17.39 -13.55 -1.72
C GLU A 95 17.19 -12.14 -2.29
N PRO A 96 16.27 -11.96 -3.27
CA PRO A 96 15.92 -10.65 -3.78
C PRO A 96 15.08 -9.84 -2.78
N GLN A 97 15.32 -8.52 -2.73
CA GLN A 97 14.49 -7.56 -1.99
C GLN A 97 13.45 -6.93 -2.91
N LEU A 98 12.21 -6.78 -2.44
CA LEU A 98 11.10 -6.22 -3.20
C LEU A 98 10.92 -4.73 -2.89
N TYR A 99 10.92 -3.91 -3.93
CA TYR A 99 10.72 -2.46 -3.88
C TYR A 99 9.41 -2.08 -4.55
N MET A 100 8.70 -1.14 -3.93
CA MET A 100 7.42 -0.62 -4.41
C MET A 100 7.58 0.81 -4.94
N PRO A 101 6.78 1.24 -5.93
CA PRO A 101 6.72 2.64 -6.35
C PRO A 101 6.09 3.48 -5.25
N PHE A 102 6.90 3.90 -4.28
CA PHE A 102 6.42 4.56 -3.07
C PHE A 102 5.74 5.90 -3.36
N ASP A 103 6.09 6.57 -4.47
CA ASP A 103 5.43 7.79 -4.92
C ASP A 103 3.95 7.57 -5.24
N GLU A 104 3.60 6.42 -5.82
CA GLU A 104 2.21 6.08 -6.11
C GLU A 104 1.42 5.72 -4.86
N ILE A 105 2.05 5.01 -3.91
CA ILE A 105 1.45 4.69 -2.61
C ILE A 105 1.12 5.97 -1.83
N LEU A 106 2.07 6.90 -1.78
CA LEU A 106 1.89 8.18 -1.11
C LEU A 106 0.81 9.04 -1.79
N LYS A 107 0.78 9.11 -3.13
CA LYS A 107 -0.30 9.80 -3.86
C LYS A 107 -1.66 9.17 -3.60
N TYR A 108 -1.75 7.84 -3.54
CA TYR A 108 -2.98 7.13 -3.17
C TYR A 108 -3.47 7.53 -1.77
N MET A 109 -2.54 7.79 -0.84
CA MET A 109 -2.83 8.31 0.51
C MET A 109 -3.02 9.84 0.56
N HIS A 110 -3.20 10.49 -0.60
CA HIS A 110 -3.34 11.95 -0.75
C HIS A 110 -2.14 12.76 -0.26
N PHE A 111 -0.92 12.25 -0.38
CA PHE A 111 0.28 13.08 -0.24
C PHE A 111 0.67 13.74 -1.56
N ASN A 112 1.06 15.00 -1.47
CA ASN A 112 1.88 15.67 -2.46
C ASN A 112 3.35 15.33 -2.21
N ILE A 113 4.08 15.08 -3.29
CA ILE A 113 5.47 14.65 -3.24
C ILE A 113 6.27 15.61 -4.10
N LYS A 114 7.24 16.27 -3.49
CA LYS A 114 8.18 17.13 -4.19
C LYS A 114 9.59 16.60 -3.98
N VAL A 115 10.16 16.06 -5.04
CA VAL A 115 11.58 15.67 -5.07
C VAL A 115 12.40 16.90 -5.42
N VAL A 116 13.40 17.21 -4.60
CA VAL A 116 14.35 18.30 -4.80
C VAL A 116 15.73 17.68 -4.94
N GLU A 117 16.12 17.42 -6.19
CA GLU A 117 17.38 16.73 -6.53
C GLU A 117 18.60 17.46 -6.01
N LYS A 118 18.61 18.80 -6.06
CA LYS A 118 19.73 19.63 -5.59
C LYS A 118 20.15 19.33 -4.14
N ASN A 119 19.20 18.92 -3.31
CA ASN A 119 19.42 18.65 -1.89
C ASN A 119 19.24 17.16 -1.55
N ASN A 120 19.05 16.29 -2.54
CA ASN A 120 18.66 14.89 -2.35
C ASN A 120 17.49 14.73 -1.36
N ALA A 121 16.52 15.64 -1.43
CA ALA A 121 15.43 15.72 -0.47
C ALA A 121 14.09 15.35 -1.11
N VAL A 122 13.25 14.67 -0.35
CA VAL A 122 11.86 14.38 -0.70
C VAL A 122 10.97 15.05 0.33
N TYR A 123 10.19 16.04 -0.12
CA TYR A 123 9.21 16.71 0.72
C TYR A 123 7.85 16.04 0.53
N LEU A 124 7.25 15.64 1.64
CA LEU A 124 5.90 15.09 1.70
C LEU A 124 5.00 16.13 2.36
N THR A 125 3.92 16.50 1.70
CA THR A 125 2.88 17.35 2.28
C THR A 125 1.52 16.70 2.08
N MET A 126 0.61 16.85 3.03
CA MET A 126 -0.77 16.37 2.84
C MET A 126 -1.40 17.21 1.71
N GLY A 127 -1.74 16.54 0.61
CA GLY A 127 -2.26 17.16 -0.60
C GLY A 127 -3.77 17.29 -0.54
N GLN A 128 -4.27 18.26 0.23
CA GLN A 128 -5.72 18.37 0.43
C GLN A 128 -6.29 19.78 0.55
N LYS A 129 -5.57 20.84 0.17
CA LYS A 129 -6.26 22.12 -0.06
C LYS A 129 -6.97 22.09 -1.43
N ASP A 130 -6.28 21.72 -2.50
CA ASP A 130 -6.80 22.01 -3.85
C ASP A 130 -7.59 20.86 -4.50
N GLN A 131 -7.47 19.61 -4.05
CA GLN A 131 -8.18 18.46 -4.65
C GLN A 131 -9.56 18.20 -4.05
N LEU A 132 -9.81 18.67 -2.83
CA LEU A 132 -11.11 18.56 -2.16
C LEU A 132 -11.99 19.79 -2.39
N ASP A 133 -11.38 20.92 -2.76
CA ASP A 133 -12.08 22.17 -3.10
C ASP A 133 -12.57 22.18 -4.57
N ALA A 134 -12.42 21.08 -5.32
CA ALA A 134 -13.20 20.87 -6.53
C ALA A 134 -14.68 20.96 -6.12
N SER A 135 -15.33 22.02 -6.58
CA SER A 135 -16.62 22.54 -6.13
C SER A 135 -17.78 21.60 -6.48
N GLU A 136 -17.75 20.36 -6.00
CA GLU A 136 -18.95 19.54 -5.99
C GLU A 136 -19.94 20.20 -5.06
N ASP A 137 -21.08 20.57 -5.62
CA ASP A 137 -22.24 20.99 -4.85
C ASP A 137 -22.67 19.80 -3.98
N LEU A 138 -22.12 19.76 -2.76
CA LEU A 138 -22.33 18.67 -1.81
C LEU A 138 -23.81 18.47 -1.47
N SER A 139 -24.67 19.45 -1.77
CA SER A 139 -26.13 19.31 -1.61
C SER A 139 -26.75 18.28 -2.56
N LYS A 140 -26.06 17.92 -3.64
CA LYS A 140 -26.49 16.90 -4.60
C LYS A 140 -26.03 15.49 -4.26
N LEU A 141 -25.11 15.34 -3.29
CA LEU A 141 -24.68 14.02 -2.83
C LEU A 141 -25.81 13.33 -2.07
N SER A 142 -26.08 12.09 -2.42
CA SER A 142 -26.87 11.22 -1.56
C SER A 142 -26.11 10.92 -0.26
N GLY A 143 -26.85 10.56 0.80
CA GLY A 143 -26.21 10.19 2.07
C GLY A 143 -25.19 9.06 1.92
N ASN A 144 -25.50 8.06 1.09
CA ASN A 144 -24.59 6.94 0.83
C ASN A 144 -23.31 7.36 0.09
N GLU A 145 -23.39 8.30 -0.85
CA GLU A 145 -22.21 8.82 -1.55
C GLU A 145 -21.34 9.65 -0.60
N ALA A 146 -21.96 10.47 0.25
CA ALA A 146 -21.24 11.20 1.30
C ALA A 146 -20.54 10.22 2.27
N ASP A 147 -21.22 9.14 2.66
CA ASP A 147 -20.65 8.10 3.54
C ASP A 147 -19.42 7.43 2.92
N LEU A 148 -19.53 7.00 1.66
CA LEU A 148 -18.43 6.34 0.94
C LEU A 148 -17.24 7.28 0.74
N THR A 149 -17.51 8.54 0.39
CA THR A 149 -16.47 9.55 0.16
C THR A 149 -15.73 9.87 1.46
N ALA A 150 -16.46 10.14 2.54
CA ALA A 150 -15.85 10.41 3.85
C ALA A 150 -15.08 9.20 4.38
N ALA A 151 -15.62 7.99 4.23
CA ALA A 151 -14.92 6.77 4.63
C ALA A 151 -13.61 6.54 3.85
N ASP A 152 -13.59 6.80 2.54
CA ASP A 152 -12.36 6.68 1.73
C ASP A 152 -11.31 7.72 2.15
N ILE A 153 -11.71 8.98 2.34
CA ILE A 153 -10.82 10.06 2.79
C ILE A 153 -10.22 9.75 4.16
N ILE A 154 -11.05 9.39 5.15
CA ILE A 154 -10.57 9.15 6.50
C ILE A 154 -9.72 7.88 6.59
N GLN A 155 -10.03 6.85 5.79
CA GLN A 155 -9.21 5.65 5.71
C GLN A 155 -7.81 5.94 5.17
N LYS A 156 -7.72 6.81 4.16
CA LYS A 156 -6.46 7.17 3.50
C LYS A 156 -5.63 8.16 4.31
N THR A 157 -6.27 9.16 4.92
CA THR A 157 -5.57 10.30 5.54
C THR A 157 -5.53 10.27 7.06
N GLY A 158 -6.52 9.65 7.70
CA GLY A 158 -6.73 9.77 9.14
C GLY A 158 -7.06 11.19 9.62
N ASN A 159 -7.25 12.18 8.74
CA ASN A 159 -7.46 13.56 9.17
C ASN A 159 -8.95 13.92 9.19
N TRP A 160 -9.48 14.18 10.38
CA TRP A 160 -10.89 14.49 10.60
C TRP A 160 -11.35 15.75 9.87
N SER A 161 -10.53 16.80 9.85
CA SER A 161 -10.89 18.11 9.26
C SER A 161 -11.28 17.98 7.78
N TYR A 162 -10.73 16.98 7.10
CA TYR A 162 -10.99 16.72 5.69
C TYR A 162 -12.37 16.14 5.40
N ILE A 163 -12.99 15.50 6.39
CA ILE A 163 -14.34 14.92 6.25
C ILE A 163 -15.44 15.79 6.86
N GLU A 164 -15.11 16.84 7.62
CA GLU A 164 -16.08 17.68 8.34
C GLU A 164 -17.19 18.23 7.44
N LYS A 165 -16.84 18.62 6.20
CA LYS A 165 -17.80 19.14 5.22
C LYS A 165 -18.84 18.13 4.74
N TYR A 166 -18.55 16.82 4.83
CA TYR A 166 -19.46 15.74 4.43
C TYR A 166 -20.44 15.35 5.54
N LEU A 167 -20.11 15.62 6.81
CA LEU A 167 -20.87 15.15 7.98
C LEU A 167 -22.36 15.52 7.92
N LYS A 168 -22.70 16.73 7.44
CA LYS A 168 -24.10 17.17 7.30
C LYS A 168 -24.91 16.37 6.25
N TYR A 169 -24.25 15.71 5.31
CA TYR A 169 -24.89 14.95 4.24
C TYR A 169 -24.93 13.45 4.53
N MET A 170 -24.01 12.96 5.36
CA MET A 170 -23.88 11.55 5.74
C MET A 170 -25.10 10.98 6.48
N THR A 171 -25.20 9.65 6.46
CA THR A 171 -26.13 8.89 7.29
C THR A 171 -25.56 8.69 8.69
N ASN A 172 -26.41 8.37 9.67
CA ASN A 172 -25.94 8.09 11.04
C ASN A 172 -25.00 6.88 11.09
N ASP A 173 -25.19 5.87 10.23
CA ASP A 173 -24.30 4.72 10.16
C ASP A 173 -22.97 5.05 9.47
N GLY A 174 -23.00 5.91 8.44
CA GLY A 174 -21.79 6.49 7.86
C GLY A 174 -20.96 7.24 8.89
N ILE A 175 -21.60 8.05 9.73
CA ILE A 175 -20.94 8.82 10.80
C ILE A 175 -20.26 7.89 11.81
N LYS A 176 -20.94 6.83 12.27
CA LYS A 176 -20.31 5.82 13.15
C LYS A 176 -19.06 5.22 12.49
N LYS A 177 -19.19 4.81 11.23
CA LYS A 177 -18.10 4.18 10.49
C LYS A 177 -16.86 5.07 10.39
N VAL A 178 -17.03 6.36 10.06
CA VAL A 178 -15.87 7.27 9.95
C VAL A 178 -15.25 7.59 11.31
N VAL A 179 -16.04 7.66 12.37
CA VAL A 179 -15.54 7.80 13.75
C VAL A 179 -14.74 6.57 14.16
N ASP A 180 -15.24 5.37 13.90
CA ASP A 180 -14.54 4.12 14.21
C ASP A 180 -13.20 4.04 13.47
N ILE A 181 -13.19 4.38 12.16
CA ILE A 181 -11.95 4.43 11.36
C ILE A 181 -10.98 5.46 11.95
N TYR A 182 -11.44 6.67 12.27
CA TYR A 182 -10.59 7.72 12.82
C TYR A 182 -10.00 7.31 14.18
N ASN A 183 -10.83 6.84 15.12
CA ASN A 183 -10.38 6.43 16.45
C ASN A 183 -9.42 5.23 16.39
N SER A 184 -9.60 4.30 15.44
CA SER A 184 -8.66 3.18 15.23
C SER A 184 -7.25 3.60 14.79
N LYS A 185 -7.10 4.84 14.31
CA LYS A 185 -5.83 5.40 13.82
C LYS A 185 -5.15 6.33 14.84
N HIS A 186 -5.81 6.66 15.94
CA HIS A 186 -5.30 7.58 16.96
C HIS A 186 -5.28 6.87 18.30
N ASP A 187 -4.08 6.58 18.81
CA ASP A 187 -3.94 5.91 20.12
C ASP A 187 -4.32 6.84 21.29
N ASN A 188 -4.24 8.15 21.09
CA ASN A 188 -4.58 9.13 22.10
C ASN A 188 -6.10 9.30 22.23
N ALA A 189 -6.67 8.80 23.32
CA ALA A 189 -8.10 8.90 23.61
C ALA A 189 -8.62 10.35 23.67
N ALA A 190 -7.78 11.35 23.96
CA ALA A 190 -8.19 12.75 23.97
C ALA A 190 -8.49 13.30 22.55
N GLU A 191 -7.98 12.65 21.52
CA GLU A 191 -8.23 13.01 20.12
C GLU A 191 -9.45 12.30 19.55
N HIS A 192 -9.96 11.27 20.23
CA HIS A 192 -11.09 10.46 19.78
C HIS A 192 -12.34 11.32 19.57
N LYS A 193 -13.11 10.94 18.55
CA LYS A 193 -14.38 11.56 18.21
C LYS A 193 -15.54 10.71 18.75
N ASN A 194 -16.66 11.36 19.03
CA ASN A 194 -17.90 10.70 19.39
C ASN A 194 -18.91 10.86 18.24
N ALA A 195 -19.43 9.75 17.73
CA ALA A 195 -20.37 9.75 16.62
C ALA A 195 -21.66 10.51 16.94
N ALA A 196 -22.11 10.51 18.19
CA ALA A 196 -23.33 11.20 18.62
C ALA A 196 -23.27 12.72 18.40
N ASP A 197 -22.07 13.31 18.41
CA ASP A 197 -21.88 14.76 18.24
C ASP A 197 -22.23 15.24 16.82
N TYR A 198 -22.30 14.31 15.86
CA TYR A 198 -22.48 14.62 14.44
C TYR A 198 -23.77 14.05 13.85
N MET A 199 -24.47 13.17 14.57
CA MET A 199 -25.69 12.52 14.09
C MET A 199 -26.85 13.49 13.94
N LYS A 200 -27.69 13.21 12.94
CA LYS A 200 -28.95 13.93 12.73
C LYS A 200 -29.96 13.46 13.78
N LYS A 201 -30.65 14.42 14.40
CA LYS A 201 -31.75 14.19 15.35
C LYS A 201 -33.06 13.92 14.63
#